data_AF-A0A1F3XXW9-F1
#
_entry.id   AF-A0A1F3XXW9-F1
#
_cell.length_a   1.000
_cell.length_b   1.000
_cell.length_c   1.000
_cell.angle_alpha   90.00
_cell.angle_beta   90.00
_cell.angle_gamma   90.00
#
_symmetry.space_group_name_H-M   'P 1'
#
loop_
_entity.id
_entity.type
_entity.pdbx_description
1 polymer ?
#
loop_
_entity_poly.entity_id
_entity_poly.type
_entity_poly.pdbx_seq_one_letter_code
_entity_poly.pdbx_strand_id
1 'polypeptide(L)'
;MIVKTGRFGQLTVGDDETISIPLGILGFPQYTKYCLVDPGDDTLILWLQSLENPEIAFAILEPKIFRPDYAARLSAAELRELKLENVNQSAVFSILTIPEDVTQMTANVKAPLVINLKEKIAKQVVLQENEYSIKHLMFKELRAHLLTIHAQRRVAQRAGEAVVTPVSIHTIPPSLTVKSLQA
;
A
#
# COMPACT_ATOMS: atom_id res chain seq x y z
N MET A 1 -3.62 19.58 7.27
CA MET A 1 -2.96 20.42 6.24
C MET A 1 -3.58 20.20 4.86
N ILE A 2 -3.50 21.19 3.97
CA ILE A 2 -3.92 21.04 2.56
C ILE A 2 -2.66 20.85 1.70
N VAL A 3 -2.63 19.81 0.87
CA VAL A 3 -1.53 19.48 -0.02
C VAL A 3 -2.03 19.46 -1.45
N LYS A 4 -1.41 20.24 -2.33
CA LYS A 4 -1.60 20.10 -3.77
C LYS A 4 -0.76 18.93 -4.25
N THR A 5 -1.33 18.05 -5.04
CA THR A 5 -0.68 16.84 -5.55
C THR A 5 -0.78 16.82 -7.07
N GLY A 6 0.20 16.19 -7.74
CA GLY A 6 0.20 16.07 -9.20
C GLY A 6 -0.92 15.16 -9.73
N ARG A 7 -1.39 14.20 -8.92
CA ARG A 7 -2.33 13.15 -9.35
C ARG A 7 -3.74 13.25 -8.77
N PHE A 8 -3.90 13.81 -7.57
CA PHE A 8 -5.16 13.77 -6.82
C PHE A 8 -5.74 15.15 -6.54
N GLY A 9 -5.23 16.19 -7.20
CA GLY A 9 -5.63 17.56 -6.95
C GLY A 9 -5.27 18.00 -5.52
N GLN A 10 -6.20 18.61 -4.81
CA GLN A 10 -6.00 19.01 -3.41
C GLN A 10 -6.45 17.91 -2.47
N LEU A 11 -5.53 17.48 -1.60
CA LEU A 11 -5.79 16.58 -0.50
C LEU A 11 -5.85 17.37 0.80
N THR A 12 -6.88 17.10 1.61
CA THR A 12 -6.92 17.52 3.01
C THR A 12 -6.40 16.36 3.84
N VAL A 13 -5.23 16.54 4.44
CA VAL A 13 -4.53 15.51 5.23
C VAL A 13 -4.58 15.92 6.69
N GLY A 14 -5.21 15.14 7.54
CA GLY A 14 -5.19 15.30 8.99
C GLY A 14 -3.81 15.01 9.57
N ASP A 15 -3.52 15.57 10.74
CA ASP A 15 -2.27 15.28 11.46
C ASP A 15 -2.13 13.78 11.76
N ASP A 16 -3.27 13.12 11.93
CA ASP A 16 -3.35 11.69 12.17
C ASP A 16 -3.10 10.82 10.94
N GLU A 17 -3.11 11.39 9.74
CA GLU A 17 -2.97 10.65 8.47
C GLU A 17 -1.54 10.71 7.92
N THR A 18 -0.65 11.43 8.61
CA THR A 18 0.76 11.54 8.23
C THR A 18 1.55 10.32 8.70
N ILE A 19 2.23 9.69 7.76
CA ILE A 19 3.15 8.58 7.97
C ILE A 19 4.57 9.12 7.85
N SER A 20 5.39 8.86 8.88
CA SER A 20 6.81 9.19 8.89
C SER A 20 7.63 8.03 8.34
N ILE A 21 8.54 8.33 7.42
CA ILE A 21 9.53 7.41 6.86
C ILE A 21 10.90 8.04 7.12
N PRO A 22 11.52 7.83 8.29
CA PRO A 22 12.71 8.60 8.70
C PRO A 22 13.90 8.50 7.75
N LEU A 23 14.05 7.38 7.05
CA LEU A 23 15.10 7.16 6.05
C LEU A 23 14.65 7.49 4.61
N GLY A 24 13.42 7.96 4.45
CA GLY A 24 12.74 8.10 3.17
C GLY A 24 12.54 6.77 2.44
N ILE A 25 12.14 6.89 1.17
CA ILE A 25 12.06 5.76 0.22
C ILE A 25 13.40 5.65 -0.51
N LEU A 26 13.81 4.45 -0.91
CA LEU A 26 15.05 4.25 -1.69
C LEU A 26 15.01 5.10 -2.97
N GLY A 27 16.06 5.91 -3.18
CA GLY A 27 16.12 6.90 -4.26
C GLY A 27 15.52 8.27 -3.92
N PHE A 28 14.85 8.40 -2.78
CA PHE A 28 14.16 9.60 -2.31
C PHE A 28 14.35 9.84 -0.79
N PRO A 29 15.60 9.81 -0.27
CA PRO A 29 15.87 9.90 1.17
C PRO A 29 15.46 11.25 1.80
N GLN A 30 15.34 12.31 1.00
CA GLN A 30 15.00 13.65 1.46
C GLN A 30 13.52 13.83 1.80
N TYR A 31 12.65 12.92 1.35
CA TYR A 31 11.21 12.98 1.60
C TYR A 31 10.84 11.92 2.63
N THR A 32 10.36 12.39 3.78
CA THR A 32 10.15 11.61 5.00
C THR A 32 8.70 11.64 5.48
N LYS A 33 7.83 12.44 4.87
CA LYS A 33 6.41 12.54 5.25
C LYS A 33 5.51 12.16 4.08
N TYR A 34 4.61 11.20 4.33
CA TYR A 34 3.69 10.67 3.33
C TYR A 34 2.29 10.50 3.90
N CYS A 35 1.30 10.35 3.04
CA CYS A 35 -0.02 9.82 3.40
C CYS A 35 -0.40 8.68 2.45
N LEU A 36 -1.35 7.84 2.88
CA LEU A 36 -1.98 6.86 2.01
C LEU A 36 -3.23 7.47 1.39
N VAL A 37 -3.32 7.39 0.06
CA VAL A 37 -4.45 7.86 -0.72
C VAL A 37 -5.14 6.65 -1.35
N ASP A 38 -6.43 6.51 -1.07
CA ASP A 38 -7.31 5.59 -1.77
C ASP A 38 -7.96 6.36 -2.94
N PRO A 39 -7.70 5.96 -4.21
CA PRO A 39 -8.29 6.61 -5.37
C PRO A 39 -9.81 6.36 -5.49
N GLY A 40 -10.37 5.43 -4.72
CA GLY A 40 -11.79 5.08 -4.77
C GLY A 40 -12.19 4.30 -6.01
N ASP A 41 -11.21 3.69 -6.70
CA ASP A 41 -11.44 2.82 -7.85
C ASP A 41 -11.44 1.33 -7.45
N ASP A 42 -11.78 0.45 -8.40
CA ASP A 42 -11.84 -1.00 -8.17
C ASP A 42 -10.45 -1.69 -8.31
N THR A 43 -9.33 -0.96 -8.34
CA THR A 43 -8.01 -1.56 -8.63
C THR A 43 -7.32 -2.19 -7.42
N LEU A 44 -7.80 -1.91 -6.20
CA LEU A 44 -7.15 -2.25 -4.92
C LEU A 44 -5.78 -1.56 -4.71
N ILE A 45 -5.31 -0.76 -5.66
CA ILE A 45 -4.03 -0.05 -5.59
C ILE A 45 -4.20 1.21 -4.76
N LEU A 46 -3.40 1.33 -3.71
CA LEU A 46 -3.28 2.56 -2.94
C LEU A 46 -2.10 3.38 -3.45
N TRP A 47 -2.05 4.64 -3.05
CA TRP A 47 -0.95 5.53 -3.36
C TRP A 47 -0.28 6.05 -2.09
N LEU A 48 1.03 5.89 -2.00
CA LEU A 48 1.86 6.56 -1.00
C LEU A 48 2.27 7.93 -1.55
N GLN A 49 1.54 8.97 -1.19
CA GLN A 49 1.75 10.35 -1.65
C GLN A 49 2.70 11.08 -0.71
N SER A 50 3.76 11.72 -1.25
CA SER A 50 4.62 12.61 -0.47
C SER A 50 3.87 13.88 -0.09
N LEU A 51 4.00 14.31 1.17
CA LEU A 51 3.49 15.58 1.67
C LEU A 51 4.49 16.73 1.46
N GLU A 52 5.72 16.40 1.04
CA GLU A 52 6.82 17.35 0.86
C GLU A 52 7.12 17.62 -0.62
N ASN A 53 6.74 16.70 -1.52
CA ASN A 53 6.80 16.90 -2.97
C ASN A 53 5.50 16.41 -3.64
N PRO A 54 4.67 17.32 -4.19
CA PRO A 54 3.43 17.02 -4.90
C PRO A 54 3.54 15.98 -6.02
N GLU A 55 4.67 15.92 -6.71
CA GLU A 55 4.88 15.07 -7.88
C GLU A 55 5.30 13.64 -7.51
N ILE A 56 5.60 13.38 -6.23
CA ILE A 56 6.05 12.08 -5.76
C ILE A 56 4.90 11.32 -5.15
N ALA A 57 4.48 10.27 -5.85
CA ALA A 57 3.53 9.29 -5.36
C ALA A 57 3.91 7.89 -5.85
N PHE A 58 3.83 6.90 -4.98
CA PHE A 58 4.13 5.50 -5.31
C PHE A 58 2.84 4.69 -5.31
N ALA A 59 2.54 4.00 -6.42
CA ALA A 59 1.51 2.98 -6.43
C ALA A 59 1.97 1.80 -5.57
N ILE A 60 1.11 1.35 -4.66
CA ILE A 60 1.42 0.27 -3.72
C ILE A 60 0.25 -0.73 -3.64
N LEU A 61 0.59 -1.99 -3.37
CA LEU A 61 -0.40 -3.06 -3.24
C LEU A 61 0.04 -4.09 -2.21
N GLU A 62 -0.92 -4.68 -1.49
CA GLU A 62 -0.65 -5.76 -0.55
C GLU A 62 -0.13 -7.00 -1.32
N PRO A 63 1.08 -7.50 -1.03
CA PRO A 63 1.71 -8.57 -1.80
C PRO A 63 0.91 -9.88 -1.78
N LYS A 64 0.15 -10.15 -0.72
CA LYS A 64 -0.67 -11.38 -0.61
C LYS A 64 -1.79 -11.46 -1.65
N ILE A 65 -2.17 -10.33 -2.28
CA ILE A 65 -3.16 -10.29 -3.36
C ILE A 65 -2.67 -11.05 -4.60
N PHE A 66 -1.38 -10.91 -4.93
CA PHE A 66 -0.79 -11.55 -6.11
C PHE A 66 0.22 -12.66 -5.78
N ARG A 67 0.65 -12.77 -4.53
CA ARG A 67 1.55 -13.81 -4.03
C ARG A 67 1.10 -14.29 -2.63
N PRO A 68 0.12 -15.21 -2.55
CA PRO A 68 -0.54 -15.58 -1.29
C PRO A 68 0.41 -16.13 -0.20
N ASP A 69 1.53 -16.72 -0.60
CA ASP A 69 2.58 -17.27 0.25
C ASP A 69 3.63 -16.22 0.69
N TYR A 70 3.45 -14.96 0.32
CA TYR A 70 4.40 -13.90 0.67
C TYR A 70 4.52 -13.67 2.17
N ALA A 71 5.77 -13.64 2.65
CA ALA A 71 6.10 -13.37 4.04
C ALA A 71 7.36 -12.49 4.14
N ALA A 72 7.20 -11.26 4.64
CA ALA A 72 8.33 -10.40 4.96
C ALA A 72 8.91 -10.77 6.33
N ARG A 73 10.18 -11.20 6.37
CA ARG A 73 10.89 -11.48 7.62
C ARG A 73 11.74 -10.27 7.99
N LEU A 74 11.43 -9.67 9.13
CA LEU A 74 12.13 -8.50 9.65
C LEU A 74 13.16 -8.91 10.70
N SER A 75 14.33 -8.31 10.63
CA SER A 75 15.35 -8.39 11.66
C SER A 75 14.93 -7.64 12.94
N ALA A 76 15.57 -7.97 14.06
CA ALA A 76 15.35 -7.26 15.32
C ALA A 76 15.76 -5.77 15.25
N ALA A 77 16.63 -5.38 14.32
CA ALA A 77 16.95 -3.97 14.09
C ALA A 77 15.78 -3.26 13.39
N GLU A 78 15.22 -3.85 12.34
CA GLU A 78 14.07 -3.29 11.61
C GLU A 78 12.82 -3.18 12.47
N LEU A 79 12.53 -4.19 13.30
CA LEU A 79 11.42 -4.12 14.26
C LEU A 79 11.57 -2.97 15.25
N ARG A 80 12.80 -2.74 15.76
CA ARG A 80 13.09 -1.62 16.68
C ARG A 80 12.95 -0.26 16.00
N GLU A 81 13.46 -0.11 14.79
CA GLU A 81 13.34 1.13 14.02
C GLU A 81 11.88 1.47 13.68
N LEU A 82 11.08 0.45 13.36
CA LEU A 82 9.64 0.58 13.14
C LEU A 82 8.84 0.73 14.44
N LYS A 83 9.47 0.60 15.61
CA LYS A 83 8.81 0.50 16.93
C LYS A 83 7.69 -0.54 16.97
N LEU A 84 7.87 -1.64 16.25
CA LEU A 84 6.84 -2.65 16.04
C LEU A 84 6.98 -3.79 17.07
N GLU A 85 6.22 -3.70 18.15
CA GLU A 85 6.18 -4.74 19.21
C GLU A 85 5.22 -5.89 18.86
N ASN A 86 4.15 -5.59 18.11
CA ASN A 86 3.15 -6.56 17.67
C ASN A 86 3.00 -6.49 16.15
N VAL A 87 3.41 -7.55 15.45
CA VAL A 87 3.36 -7.64 13.99
C VAL A 87 1.95 -7.53 13.42
N ASN A 88 0.92 -7.84 14.20
CA ASN A 88 -0.48 -7.68 13.78
C ASN A 88 -0.91 -6.21 13.68
N GLN A 89 -0.09 -5.28 14.16
CA GLN A 89 -0.29 -3.83 14.02
C GLN A 89 0.50 -3.23 12.86
N SER A 90 0.93 -4.08 11.92
CA SER A 90 1.64 -3.65 10.73
C SER A 90 0.81 -3.83 9.46
N ALA A 91 1.06 -2.95 8.48
CA ALA A 91 0.68 -3.16 7.09
C ALA A 91 1.94 -3.36 6.24
N VAL A 92 1.83 -4.21 5.22
CA VAL A 92 2.93 -4.53 4.32
C VAL A 92 2.48 -4.30 2.88
N PHE A 93 3.27 -3.55 2.14
CA PHE A 93 2.97 -3.19 0.76
C PHE A 93 4.19 -3.42 -0.14
N SER A 94 3.95 -3.81 -1.38
CA SER A 94 4.95 -3.75 -2.45
C SER A 94 4.76 -2.48 -3.25
N ILE A 95 5.87 -1.81 -3.60
CA ILE A 95 5.85 -0.69 -4.56
C ILE A 95 5.74 -1.25 -5.97
N LEU A 96 4.84 -0.67 -6.76
CA LEU A 96 4.53 -1.10 -8.11
C LEU A 96 5.30 -0.28 -9.16
N THR A 97 5.56 -0.91 -10.30
CA THR A 97 5.91 -0.25 -11.56
C THR A 97 4.80 -0.55 -12.56
N ILE A 98 4.12 0.50 -13.02
CA ILE A 98 2.98 0.41 -13.94
C ILE A 98 3.43 1.01 -15.29
N PRO A 99 3.81 0.17 -16.27
CA PRO A 99 4.13 0.62 -17.62
C PRO A 99 2.84 0.89 -18.43
N GLU A 100 2.99 1.40 -19.66
CA GLU A 100 1.86 1.64 -20.59
C GLU A 100 1.07 0.35 -20.86
N ASP A 101 1.76 -0.75 -21.15
CA ASP A 101 1.16 -2.07 -21.19
C ASP A 101 0.99 -2.61 -19.77
N VAL A 102 -0.19 -2.40 -19.19
CA VAL A 102 -0.54 -2.84 -17.84
C VAL A 102 -0.32 -4.34 -17.59
N THR A 103 -0.29 -5.18 -18.64
CA THR A 103 0.00 -6.61 -18.49
C THR A 103 1.42 -6.90 -18.02
N GLN A 104 2.33 -5.94 -18.22
CA GLN A 104 3.73 -6.00 -17.80
C GLN A 104 3.97 -5.33 -16.44
N MET A 105 2.91 -5.01 -15.68
CA MET A 105 3.10 -4.42 -14.35
C MET A 105 3.87 -5.36 -13.41
N THR A 106 4.78 -4.77 -12.64
CA THR A 106 5.62 -5.51 -11.69
C THR A 106 5.52 -4.92 -10.29
N ALA A 107 5.63 -5.78 -9.29
CA ALA A 107 5.79 -5.40 -7.89
C ALA A 107 7.23 -5.66 -7.42
N ASN A 108 7.76 -4.75 -6.60
CA ASN A 108 9.00 -4.98 -5.87
C ASN A 108 8.71 -5.71 -4.55
N VAL A 109 8.77 -7.04 -4.59
CA VAL A 109 8.56 -7.91 -3.41
C VAL A 109 9.83 -8.10 -2.57
N LYS A 110 11.00 -7.70 -3.11
CA LYS A 110 12.31 -7.75 -2.42
C LYS A 110 12.50 -6.59 -1.44
N ALA A 111 11.83 -5.45 -1.68
CA ALA A 111 11.93 -4.27 -0.83
C ALA A 111 10.55 -3.72 -0.44
N PRO A 112 9.75 -4.46 0.36
CA PRO A 112 8.44 -4.01 0.82
C PRO A 112 8.52 -2.74 1.66
N LEU A 113 7.44 -1.95 1.60
CA LEU A 113 7.13 -0.93 2.56
C LEU A 113 6.39 -1.58 3.74
N VAL A 114 6.98 -1.50 4.93
CA VAL A 114 6.34 -1.93 6.18
C VAL A 114 5.95 -0.71 6.96
N ILE A 115 4.69 -0.66 7.40
CA ILE A 115 4.10 0.47 8.14
C ILE A 115 3.66 -0.05 9.50
N ASN A 116 4.15 0.56 10.58
CA ASN A 116 3.55 0.43 11.89
C ASN A 116 2.33 1.36 11.98
N LEU A 117 1.14 0.78 12.08
CA LEU A 117 -0.13 1.51 12.03
C LEU A 117 -0.41 2.31 13.31
N LYS A 118 0.17 1.89 14.45
CA LYS A 118 0.03 2.59 15.72
C LYS A 118 0.94 3.81 15.79
N GLU A 119 2.22 3.62 15.48
CA GLU A 119 3.24 4.66 15.59
C GLU A 119 3.32 5.54 14.33
N LYS A 120 2.67 5.12 13.23
CA LYS A 120 2.68 5.78 11.91
C LYS A 120 4.09 5.96 11.37
N ILE A 121 4.95 5.00 11.67
CA ILE A 121 6.33 4.93 11.17
C ILE A 121 6.38 3.84 10.11
N ALA A 122 6.93 4.15 8.95
CA ALA A 122 7.19 3.18 7.91
C ALA A 122 8.67 3.11 7.53
N LYS A 123 9.05 1.97 6.96
CA LYS A 123 10.38 1.71 6.43
C LYS A 123 10.27 0.87 5.17
N GLN A 124 11.04 1.23 4.15
CA GLN A 124 11.28 0.32 3.04
C GLN A 124 12.39 -0.67 3.44
N VAL A 125 12.02 -1.93 3.58
CA VAL A 125 12.90 -2.98 4.11
C VAL A 125 13.43 -3.83 2.98
N VAL A 126 14.75 -3.92 2.80
CA VAL A 126 15.36 -4.81 1.79
C VAL A 126 15.55 -6.20 2.39
N LEU A 127 14.69 -7.13 1.97
CA LEU A 127 14.68 -8.51 2.44
C LEU A 127 15.94 -9.25 2.01
N GLN A 128 16.44 -10.17 2.84
CA GLN A 128 17.66 -10.93 2.56
C GLN A 128 17.39 -12.17 1.71
N GLU A 129 16.15 -12.65 1.69
CA GLU A 129 15.71 -13.85 0.99
C GLU A 129 15.90 -13.73 -0.53
N ASN A 130 16.64 -14.68 -1.11
CA ASN A 130 16.98 -14.64 -2.54
C ASN A 130 15.81 -14.97 -3.48
N GLU A 131 14.71 -15.54 -2.95
CA GLU A 131 13.51 -15.88 -3.74
C GLU A 131 12.66 -14.66 -4.15
N TYR A 132 12.91 -13.51 -3.53
CA TYR A 132 12.18 -12.28 -3.82
C TYR A 132 12.90 -11.45 -4.89
N SER A 133 12.14 -11.07 -5.92
CA SER A 133 12.61 -10.25 -7.04
C SER A 133 12.19 -8.80 -6.86
N ILE A 134 12.98 -7.88 -7.43
CA ILE A 134 12.63 -6.46 -7.55
C ILE A 134 11.58 -6.21 -8.65
N LYS A 135 11.39 -7.16 -9.57
CA LYS A 135 10.45 -7.09 -10.70
C LYS A 135 9.65 -8.39 -10.77
N HIS A 136 8.65 -8.53 -9.90
CA HIS A 136 7.72 -9.66 -9.93
C HIS A 136 6.50 -9.30 -10.77
N LEU A 137 6.30 -9.96 -11.91
CA LEU A 137 5.08 -9.81 -12.72
C LEU A 137 3.86 -10.27 -11.91
N MET A 138 2.82 -9.45 -11.87
CA MET A 138 1.67 -9.66 -10.96
C MET A 138 0.30 -9.47 -11.62
N PHE A 139 0.24 -9.07 -12.90
CA PHE A 139 -1.02 -8.70 -13.56
C PHE A 139 -2.02 -9.87 -13.61
N LYS A 140 -1.53 -11.09 -13.89
CA LYS A 140 -2.38 -12.27 -14.04
C LYS A 140 -3.07 -12.62 -12.71
N GLU A 141 -2.32 -12.60 -11.63
CA GLU A 141 -2.76 -12.92 -10.27
C GLU A 141 -3.71 -11.83 -9.76
N LEU A 142 -3.37 -10.55 -9.95
CA LEU A 142 -4.26 -9.42 -9.64
C LEU A 142 -5.60 -9.55 -10.39
N ARG A 143 -5.58 -9.84 -11.69
CA ARG A 143 -6.80 -9.99 -12.49
C ARG A 143 -7.66 -11.15 -11.98
N ALA A 144 -7.07 -12.30 -11.67
CA ALA A 144 -7.79 -13.44 -11.12
C ALA A 144 -8.42 -13.10 -9.76
N HIS A 145 -7.71 -12.35 -8.92
CA HIS A 145 -8.19 -11.89 -7.63
C HIS A 145 -9.39 -10.93 -7.78
N LEU A 146 -9.31 -9.93 -8.65
CA LEU A 146 -10.40 -8.99 -8.93
C LEU A 146 -11.66 -9.70 -9.47
N LEU A 147 -11.51 -10.68 -10.36
CA LEU A 147 -12.63 -11.49 -10.86
C LEU A 147 -13.31 -12.28 -9.73
N THR A 148 -12.53 -12.81 -8.79
CA THR A 148 -13.03 -13.54 -7.61
C THR A 148 -13.86 -12.62 -6.72
N ILE A 149 -13.35 -11.42 -6.40
CA ILE A 149 -14.08 -10.41 -5.61
C ILE A 149 -15.39 -10.04 -6.31
N HIS A 150 -15.37 -9.75 -7.61
CA HIS A 150 -16.58 -9.39 -8.34
C HIS A 150 -17.63 -10.50 -8.36
N ALA A 151 -17.21 -11.76 -8.50
CA ALA A 151 -18.12 -12.91 -8.42
C ALA A 151 -18.78 -13.00 -7.04
N GLN A 152 -17.99 -12.85 -5.96
CA GLN A 152 -18.48 -12.87 -4.58
C GLN A 152 -19.43 -11.72 -4.27
N ARG A 153 -19.11 -10.49 -4.70
CA ARG A 153 -19.98 -9.31 -4.56
C ARG A 153 -21.36 -9.54 -5.20
N ARG A 154 -21.39 -10.13 -6.39
CA ARG A 154 -22.64 -10.47 -7.09
C ARG A 154 -23.47 -11.52 -6.33
N VAL A 155 -22.82 -12.49 -5.69
CA VAL A 155 -23.49 -13.51 -4.87
C VAL A 155 -24.08 -12.89 -3.60
N ALA A 156 -23.29 -12.08 -2.87
CA ALA A 156 -23.75 -11.41 -1.64
C ALA A 156 -24.93 -10.46 -1.90
N GLN A 157 -24.89 -9.68 -2.99
CA GLN A 157 -26.00 -8.81 -3.40
C GLN A 157 -27.28 -9.60 -3.71
N ARG A 158 -27.18 -10.79 -4.31
CA ARG A 158 -28.33 -11.66 -4.56
C ARG A 158 -28.89 -12.30 -3.28
N ALA A 159 -28.03 -12.53 -2.29
CA ALA A 159 -28.40 -13.09 -1.00
C ALA A 159 -29.01 -12.05 -0.03
N GLY A 160 -28.98 -10.75 -0.39
CA GLY A 160 -29.42 -9.68 0.51
C GLY A 160 -28.50 -9.48 1.72
N GLU A 161 -27.30 -10.02 1.67
CA GLU A 161 -26.30 -9.93 2.74
C GLU A 161 -25.42 -8.69 2.55
N ALA A 162 -24.96 -8.12 3.67
CA ALA A 162 -23.96 -7.06 3.63
C ALA A 162 -22.70 -7.58 2.91
N VAL A 163 -22.24 -6.85 1.89
CA VAL A 163 -21.04 -7.19 1.14
C VAL A 163 -19.83 -7.08 2.07
N VAL A 164 -19.33 -8.22 2.53
CA VAL A 164 -18.00 -8.30 3.14
C VAL A 164 -17.00 -8.43 2.00
N THR A 165 -16.34 -7.32 1.65
CA THR A 165 -15.23 -7.33 0.68
C THR A 165 -14.10 -8.18 1.23
N PRO A 166 -13.73 -9.31 0.62
CA PRO A 166 -12.62 -10.12 1.12
C PRO A 166 -11.31 -9.61 0.52
N VAL A 167 -10.98 -8.36 0.86
CA VAL A 167 -9.64 -7.83 1.14
C VAL A 167 -9.90 -6.60 1.99
N SER A 168 -10.10 -6.82 3.29
CA SER A 168 -9.83 -5.73 4.22
C SER A 168 -8.33 -5.52 4.12
N ILE A 169 -7.89 -4.38 3.61
CA ILE A 169 -6.53 -3.88 3.86
C ILE A 169 -6.33 -4.11 5.36
N HIS A 170 -5.54 -5.10 5.77
CA HIS A 170 -5.67 -5.64 7.13
C HIS A 170 -5.47 -4.50 8.13
N THR A 171 -6.60 -4.07 8.70
CA THR A 171 -6.76 -3.02 9.72
C THR A 171 -6.02 -1.71 9.48
N ILE A 172 -5.94 -1.17 8.26
CA ILE A 172 -5.68 0.29 8.15
C ILE A 172 -6.93 0.99 8.68
N PRO A 173 -6.88 1.69 9.82
CA PRO A 173 -8.03 2.42 10.31
C PRO A 173 -8.45 3.42 9.23
N PRO A 174 -9.75 3.70 9.04
CA PRO A 174 -10.20 4.75 8.13
C PRO A 174 -9.54 6.12 8.39
N SER A 175 -9.00 6.33 9.59
CA SER A 175 -8.20 7.50 10.00
C SER A 175 -6.75 7.54 9.47
N LEU A 176 -6.33 6.57 8.65
CA LEU A 176 -5.00 6.52 8.00
C LEU A 176 -5.11 6.52 6.46
N THR A 177 -6.31 6.60 5.91
CA THR A 177 -6.56 6.67 4.47
C THR A 177 -7.24 7.98 4.12
N VAL A 178 -6.56 8.83 3.36
CA VAL A 178 -7.18 10.00 2.77
C VAL A 178 -8.01 9.54 1.58
N LYS A 179 -9.33 9.64 1.69
CA LYS A 179 -10.20 9.45 0.54
C LYS A 179 -9.98 10.62 -0.42
N SER A 180 -9.65 10.33 -1.68
CA SER A 180 -9.71 11.36 -2.70
C SER A 180 -11.16 11.87 -2.75
N LEU A 181 -11.37 13.15 -2.41
CA LEU A 181 -12.62 13.84 -2.72
C LEU A 181 -12.66 13.95 -4.25
N GLN A 182 -13.29 12.97 -4.88
CA GLN A 182 -13.74 13.14 -6.26
C GLN A 182 -14.77 14.29 -6.23
N ALA A 183 -14.51 15.32 -7.04
CA ALA A 183 -15.45 16.39 -7.32
C ALA A 183 -16.61 15.87 -8.18
#